data_AF-A0A838VDP8-F1
#
_entry.id   AF-A0A838VDP8-F1
#
_cell.length_a   1.000
_cell.length_b   1.000
_cell.length_c   1.000
_cell.angle_alpha   90.00
_cell.angle_beta   90.00
_cell.angle_gamma   90.00
#
_symmetry.space_group_name_H-M   'P 1'
#
loop_
_entity.id
_entity.type
_entity.pdbx_description
1 polymer ?
#
loop_
_entity_poly.entity_id
_entity_poly.type
_entity_poly.pdbx_seq_one_letter_code
_entity_poly.pdbx_strand_id
1 'polypeptide(L)'
;MLAVAASATFASAPAQAVVIAPGTSGLIFTPFVSATQGTLLASTSVSGTALTFAGLLRAAVYRNTAGTLDFYYQVARTGAGSDGNQMIDSFTGADFSGYTVDGFVSTADPDGGGIFTAENNPGGSTTTTGRSSTGVTLQTDFGTNGLVDTENSATYIFRTNALDFTRGTFGVIDGSTFSGFAYEPTAVPEPAAWAMLIGGFGLTGASLRYRRRRTNVVFA
;
A
#
# COMPACT_ATOMS: atom_id res chain seq x y z
N MET A 1 56.61 -25.42 2.43
CA MET A 1 56.06 -24.09 2.76
C MET A 1 54.58 -24.15 2.39
N LEU A 2 53.70 -24.38 3.37
CA LEU A 2 52.27 -24.68 3.15
C LEU A 2 51.48 -23.41 3.48
N ALA A 3 50.85 -22.78 2.49
CA ALA A 3 50.03 -21.57 2.67
C ALA A 3 48.57 -21.97 2.87
N VAL A 4 48.03 -21.70 4.06
CA VAL A 4 46.61 -21.86 4.38
C VAL A 4 45.89 -20.57 3.99
N ALA A 5 44.99 -20.64 3.01
CA ALA A 5 44.12 -19.54 2.63
C ALA A 5 42.88 -19.52 3.53
N ALA A 6 42.76 -18.50 4.38
CA ALA A 6 41.57 -18.26 5.16
C ALA A 6 40.55 -17.48 4.31
N SER A 7 39.49 -18.17 3.84
CA SER A 7 38.32 -17.52 3.26
C SER A 7 37.49 -16.89 4.38
N ALA A 8 37.46 -15.57 4.44
CA ALA A 8 36.54 -14.81 5.28
C ALA A 8 35.17 -14.75 4.58
N THR A 9 34.19 -15.49 5.10
CA THR A 9 32.79 -15.32 4.73
C THR A 9 32.24 -14.08 5.44
N PHE A 10 32.04 -12.99 4.72
CA PHE A 10 31.26 -11.86 5.20
C PHE A 10 29.78 -12.26 5.19
N ALA A 11 29.19 -12.42 6.39
CA ALA A 11 27.74 -12.52 6.51
C ALA A 11 27.14 -11.14 6.21
N SER A 12 26.34 -11.03 5.13
CA SER A 12 25.55 -9.83 4.89
C SER A 12 24.49 -9.72 5.98
N ALA A 13 24.42 -8.57 6.65
CA ALA A 13 23.27 -8.27 7.51
C ALA A 13 22.01 -8.21 6.63
N PRO A 14 20.86 -8.74 7.08
CA PRO A 14 19.62 -8.63 6.33
C PRO A 14 19.30 -7.15 6.11
N ALA A 15 19.14 -6.74 4.85
CA ALA A 15 18.74 -5.39 4.50
C ALA A 15 17.35 -5.13 5.10
N GLN A 16 17.26 -4.18 6.03
CA GLN A 16 15.99 -3.71 6.53
C GLN A 16 15.24 -2.99 5.39
N ALA A 17 13.93 -3.17 5.33
CA ALA A 17 13.09 -2.49 4.36
C ALA A 17 13.12 -0.97 4.58
N VAL A 18 12.93 -0.20 3.51
CA VAL A 18 12.85 1.25 3.62
C VAL A 18 11.55 1.66 4.30
N VAL A 19 11.67 2.28 5.48
CA VAL A 19 10.52 2.81 6.23
C VAL A 19 10.11 4.15 5.62
N ILE A 20 8.85 4.26 5.21
CA ILE A 20 8.27 5.48 4.62
C ILE A 20 7.46 6.23 5.68
N ALA A 21 8.17 6.99 6.51
CA ALA A 21 7.56 7.84 7.53
C ALA A 21 6.82 9.05 6.92
N PRO A 22 5.78 9.60 7.59
CA PRO A 22 5.14 10.83 7.15
C PRO A 22 6.14 11.98 6.93
N GLY A 23 5.99 12.69 5.81
CA GLY A 23 6.85 13.84 5.44
C GLY A 23 8.18 13.46 4.79
N THR A 24 8.42 12.18 4.49
CA THR A 24 9.60 11.73 3.76
C THR A 24 9.38 11.78 2.24
N SER A 25 10.46 11.97 1.50
CA SER A 25 10.46 11.98 0.02
C SER A 25 11.80 11.51 -0.52
N GLY A 26 11.83 11.03 -1.76
CA GLY A 26 13.08 10.63 -2.42
C GLY A 26 13.69 9.34 -1.88
N LEU A 27 12.91 8.52 -1.17
CA LEU A 27 13.37 7.25 -0.62
C LEU A 27 13.50 6.19 -1.72
N ILE A 28 14.53 5.36 -1.67
CA ILE A 28 14.75 4.28 -2.64
C ILE A 28 14.10 2.99 -2.09
N PHE A 29 13.30 2.33 -2.93
CA PHE A 29 12.64 1.08 -2.59
C PHE A 29 13.63 -0.06 -2.28
N THR A 30 13.22 -0.97 -1.39
CA THR A 30 13.94 -2.22 -1.16
C THR A 30 13.47 -3.30 -2.15
N PRO A 31 14.36 -4.15 -2.71
CA PRO A 31 13.92 -5.28 -3.53
C PRO A 31 12.95 -6.20 -2.79
N PHE A 32 11.85 -6.56 -3.45
CA PHE A 32 10.83 -7.44 -2.87
C PHE A 32 11.29 -8.90 -2.82
N VAL A 33 10.98 -9.59 -1.72
CA VAL A 33 11.26 -11.02 -1.55
C VAL A 33 9.96 -11.80 -1.71
N SER A 34 9.81 -12.51 -2.84
CA SER A 34 8.59 -13.24 -3.20
C SER A 34 8.18 -14.30 -2.17
N ALA A 35 9.11 -14.87 -1.40
CA ALA A 35 8.76 -15.79 -0.31
C ALA A 35 7.94 -15.14 0.83
N THR A 36 7.88 -13.81 0.90
CA THR A 36 7.06 -13.06 1.88
C THR A 36 5.68 -12.69 1.33
N GLN A 37 5.46 -12.90 0.03
CA GLN A 37 4.17 -12.76 -0.61
C GLN A 37 3.25 -13.85 -0.07
N GLY A 38 2.15 -13.44 0.56
CA GLY A 38 1.15 -14.39 1.05
C GLY A 38 -0.04 -14.48 0.10
N THR A 39 -1.25 -14.46 0.63
CA THR A 39 -2.47 -14.74 -0.14
C THR A 39 -3.08 -13.48 -0.74
N LEU A 40 -3.43 -13.51 -2.03
CA LEU A 40 -4.20 -12.46 -2.69
C LEU A 40 -5.60 -12.37 -2.06
N LEU A 41 -6.00 -11.18 -1.61
CA LEU A 41 -7.33 -10.92 -1.04
C LEU A 41 -8.25 -10.21 -2.03
N ALA A 42 -7.72 -9.23 -2.78
CA ALA A 42 -8.48 -8.46 -3.75
C ALA A 42 -7.57 -7.89 -4.83
N SER A 43 -8.11 -7.68 -6.02
CA SER A 43 -7.42 -7.06 -7.15
C SER A 43 -8.37 -6.20 -7.99
N THR A 44 -7.82 -5.16 -8.61
CA THR A 44 -8.53 -4.30 -9.55
C THR A 44 -7.58 -3.77 -10.62
N SER A 45 -8.15 -3.50 -11.80
CA SER A 45 -7.47 -2.92 -12.95
C SER A 45 -8.36 -1.81 -13.49
N VAL A 46 -7.83 -0.58 -13.55
CA VAL A 46 -8.59 0.61 -13.93
C VAL A 46 -7.85 1.33 -15.06
N SER A 47 -8.44 1.31 -16.25
CA SER A 47 -7.95 2.09 -17.40
C SER A 47 -8.52 3.49 -17.41
N GLY A 48 -7.78 4.43 -17.95
CA GLY A 48 -8.32 5.76 -18.25
C GLY A 48 -7.38 6.59 -19.10
N THR A 49 -7.91 7.75 -19.48
CA THR A 49 -7.24 8.70 -20.37
C THR A 49 -7.25 10.07 -19.71
N ALA A 50 -6.07 10.62 -19.49
CA ALA A 50 -5.87 12.01 -19.13
C ALA A 50 -5.67 12.86 -20.39
N LEU A 51 -5.41 14.16 -20.22
CA LEU A 51 -5.19 15.04 -21.37
C LEU A 51 -3.92 14.66 -22.14
N THR A 52 -2.86 14.25 -21.45
CA THR A 52 -1.53 14.08 -22.05
C THR A 52 -1.05 12.63 -22.10
N PHE A 53 -1.74 11.70 -21.46
CA PHE A 53 -1.45 10.26 -21.52
C PHE A 53 -2.71 9.40 -21.39
N ALA A 54 -2.62 8.16 -21.84
CA ALA A 54 -3.55 7.09 -21.48
C ALA A 54 -2.81 6.02 -20.68
N GLY A 55 -3.48 5.44 -19.69
CA GLY A 55 -2.86 4.48 -18.80
C GLY A 55 -3.82 3.48 -18.19
N LEU A 56 -3.23 2.53 -17.48
CA LEU A 56 -3.87 1.47 -16.72
C LEU A 56 -3.18 1.40 -15.36
N LEU A 57 -3.94 1.53 -14.28
CA LEU A 57 -3.48 1.17 -12.95
C LEU A 57 -3.94 -0.25 -12.63
N ARG A 58 -3.01 -1.07 -12.16
CA ARG A 58 -3.28 -2.34 -11.49
C ARG A 58 -3.03 -2.18 -9.99
N ALA A 59 -3.96 -2.63 -9.18
CA ALA A 59 -3.80 -2.64 -7.74
C ALA A 59 -4.27 -3.98 -7.14
N ALA A 60 -3.59 -4.42 -6.10
CA ALA A 60 -3.98 -5.62 -5.35
C ALA A 60 -3.65 -5.50 -3.87
N VAL A 61 -4.35 -6.28 -3.05
CA VAL A 61 -4.07 -6.43 -1.63
C VAL A 61 -3.71 -7.88 -1.35
N TYR A 62 -2.55 -8.09 -0.75
CA TYR A 62 -2.11 -9.41 -0.28
C TYR A 62 -2.06 -9.42 1.24
N ARG A 63 -2.51 -10.52 1.85
CA ARG A 63 -2.16 -10.82 3.24
C ARG A 63 -0.80 -11.48 3.24
N ASN A 64 0.24 -10.81 3.74
CA ASN A 64 1.59 -11.33 3.77
C ASN A 64 1.77 -12.46 4.80
N THR A 65 2.93 -13.10 4.82
CA THR A 65 3.21 -14.23 5.73
C THR A 65 3.26 -13.84 7.21
N ALA A 66 3.40 -12.55 7.53
CA ALA A 66 3.28 -12.02 8.89
C ALA A 66 1.82 -11.75 9.30
N GLY A 67 0.86 -11.93 8.40
CA GLY A 67 -0.58 -11.76 8.66
C GLY A 67 -1.11 -10.35 8.48
N THR A 68 -0.26 -9.37 8.12
CA THR A 68 -0.66 -7.99 7.79
C THR A 68 -0.84 -7.80 6.28
N LEU A 69 -1.22 -6.60 5.86
CA LEU A 69 -1.53 -6.31 4.46
C LEU A 69 -0.38 -5.61 3.73
N ASP A 70 -0.12 -6.10 2.52
CA ASP A 70 0.69 -5.43 1.51
C ASP A 70 -0.21 -4.92 0.38
N PHE A 71 0.02 -3.67 -0.04
CA PHE A 71 -0.71 -3.01 -1.12
C PHE A 71 0.19 -2.89 -2.34
N TYR A 72 -0.20 -3.54 -3.43
CA TYR A 72 0.60 -3.62 -4.66
C TYR A 72 0.01 -2.66 -5.68
N TYR A 73 0.87 -1.91 -6.37
CA TYR A 73 0.49 -1.01 -7.44
C TYR A 73 1.45 -1.14 -8.61
N GLN A 74 0.90 -1.16 -9.82
CA GLN A 74 1.66 -1.07 -11.05
C GLN A 74 0.94 -0.11 -12.00
N VAL A 75 1.70 0.83 -12.58
CA VAL A 75 1.21 1.74 -13.60
C VAL A 75 1.69 1.24 -14.94
N ALA A 76 0.79 1.21 -15.91
CA ALA A 76 1.13 1.01 -17.30
C ALA A 76 0.66 2.20 -18.12
N ARG A 77 1.54 2.72 -18.95
CA ARG A 77 1.14 3.64 -20.00
C ARG A 77 0.66 2.82 -21.20
N THR A 78 -0.48 3.20 -21.74
CA THR A 78 -1.14 2.50 -22.85
C THR A 78 -1.18 3.34 -24.13
N GLY A 79 -0.87 4.63 -24.04
CA GLY A 79 -0.74 5.51 -25.20
C GLY A 79 -0.75 6.99 -24.85
N ALA A 80 -1.08 7.79 -25.87
CA ALA A 80 -1.29 9.23 -25.77
C ALA A 80 -2.61 9.57 -25.06
N GLY A 81 -2.69 10.79 -24.51
CA GLY A 81 -3.92 11.34 -23.95
C GLY A 81 -4.85 11.89 -25.02
N SER A 82 -5.92 12.58 -24.60
CA SER A 82 -6.88 13.18 -25.54
C SER A 82 -6.27 14.32 -26.36
N ASP A 83 -5.31 15.06 -25.80
CA ASP A 83 -4.79 16.33 -26.34
C ASP A 83 -3.26 16.43 -26.27
N GLY A 84 -2.56 15.34 -25.97
CA GLY A 84 -1.11 15.33 -25.84
C GLY A 84 -0.50 13.95 -25.68
N ASN A 85 0.82 13.90 -25.71
CA ASN A 85 1.60 12.68 -25.55
C ASN A 85 2.81 12.95 -24.65
N GLN A 86 2.62 12.94 -23.34
CA GLN A 86 3.66 13.21 -22.33
C GLN A 86 3.90 11.98 -21.45
N MET A 87 5.11 11.89 -20.90
CA MET A 87 5.53 10.79 -20.02
C MET A 87 4.75 10.78 -18.72
N ILE A 88 4.42 9.61 -18.19
CA ILE A 88 3.87 9.53 -16.84
C ILE A 88 5.01 9.75 -15.85
N ASP A 89 4.87 10.71 -14.94
CA ASP A 89 5.93 11.09 -13.98
C ASP A 89 5.78 10.40 -12.63
N SER A 90 4.55 10.21 -12.15
CA SER A 90 4.31 9.69 -10.81
C SER A 90 2.94 9.03 -10.66
N PHE A 91 2.77 8.33 -9.54
CA PHE A 91 1.45 7.96 -9.04
C PHE A 91 1.35 8.16 -7.53
N THR A 92 0.11 8.25 -7.06
CA THR A 92 -0.23 8.39 -5.64
C THR A 92 -1.28 7.37 -5.20
N GLY A 93 -1.15 6.88 -3.97
CA GLY A 93 -2.18 6.08 -3.27
C GLY A 93 -2.65 6.78 -2.00
N ALA A 94 -3.96 6.70 -1.71
CA ALA A 94 -4.59 7.44 -0.61
C ALA A 94 -4.65 6.69 0.74
N ASP A 95 -4.87 7.48 1.80
CA ASP A 95 -5.25 7.11 3.17
C ASP A 95 -4.42 6.03 3.90
N PHE A 96 -3.09 6.17 3.87
CA PHE A 96 -2.19 5.35 4.67
C PHE A 96 -2.01 5.84 6.11
N SER A 97 -2.66 6.94 6.52
CA SER A 97 -2.44 7.59 7.82
C SER A 97 -2.65 6.62 9.00
N GLY A 98 -1.82 6.74 10.04
CA GLY A 98 -1.88 5.87 11.21
C GLY A 98 -1.21 4.49 11.06
N TYR A 99 -0.79 4.11 9.85
CA TYR A 99 -0.06 2.86 9.60
C TYR A 99 1.45 3.06 9.43
N THR A 100 2.22 2.08 9.89
CA THR A 100 3.62 1.91 9.45
C THR A 100 3.61 1.48 7.99
N VAL A 101 4.52 2.02 7.19
CA VAL A 101 4.62 1.69 5.78
C VAL A 101 6.08 1.41 5.44
N ASP A 102 6.33 0.25 4.86
CA ASP A 102 7.63 -0.12 4.28
C ASP A 102 7.49 -0.27 2.76
N GLY A 103 8.46 0.30 2.04
CA GLY A 103 8.47 0.30 0.57
C GLY A 103 9.28 -0.86 -0.02
N PHE A 104 8.65 -1.64 -0.89
CA PHE A 104 9.34 -2.62 -1.73
C PHE A 104 9.05 -2.43 -3.22
N VAL A 105 9.91 -2.99 -4.06
CA VAL A 105 9.76 -3.00 -5.51
C VAL A 105 10.07 -4.36 -6.10
N SER A 106 9.27 -4.79 -7.07
CA SER A 106 9.51 -5.99 -7.88
C SER A 106 9.56 -5.61 -9.36
N THR A 107 10.69 -5.90 -10.01
CA THR A 107 10.84 -5.76 -11.47
C THR A 107 10.37 -7.01 -12.22
N ALA A 108 10.32 -8.16 -11.52
CA ALA A 108 9.69 -9.38 -12.01
C ALA A 108 8.17 -9.31 -11.86
N ASP A 109 7.48 -10.25 -12.51
CA ASP A 109 6.08 -10.54 -12.26
C ASP A 109 5.93 -11.17 -10.86
N PRO A 110 5.36 -10.45 -9.88
CA PRO A 110 5.24 -10.97 -8.53
C PRO A 110 4.14 -12.04 -8.41
N ASP A 111 3.13 -12.08 -9.27
CA ASP A 111 2.00 -13.01 -9.13
C ASP A 111 2.01 -14.17 -10.16
N GLY A 112 3.06 -14.24 -10.99
CA GLY A 112 3.37 -15.38 -11.85
C GLY A 112 2.36 -15.61 -12.98
N GLY A 113 1.62 -14.58 -13.37
CA GLY A 113 0.60 -14.60 -14.42
C GLY A 113 -0.77 -14.06 -13.99
N GLY A 114 -0.85 -13.33 -12.87
CA GLY A 114 -2.06 -12.68 -12.39
C GLY A 114 -2.30 -11.34 -13.09
N ILE A 115 -2.62 -10.30 -12.31
CA ILE A 115 -2.91 -8.98 -12.89
C ILE A 115 -1.63 -8.23 -13.24
N PHE A 116 -0.54 -8.51 -12.53
CA PHE A 116 0.73 -7.84 -12.70
C PHE A 116 1.53 -8.44 -13.84
N THR A 117 2.48 -7.66 -14.34
CA THR A 117 3.37 -8.09 -15.42
C THR A 117 4.80 -7.67 -15.07
N ALA A 118 5.80 -8.32 -15.67
CA ALA A 118 7.18 -7.89 -15.50
C ALA A 118 7.36 -6.45 -16.00
N GLU A 119 8.24 -5.70 -15.35
CA GLU A 119 8.64 -4.37 -15.79
C GLU A 119 9.22 -4.45 -17.21
N ASN A 120 8.80 -3.54 -18.08
CA ASN A 120 9.37 -3.37 -19.41
C ASN A 120 9.70 -1.91 -19.74
N ASN A 121 9.72 -1.03 -18.73
CA ASN A 121 10.20 0.35 -18.88
C ASN A 121 11.72 0.34 -19.22
N PRO A 122 12.14 0.81 -20.40
CA PRO A 122 13.54 0.80 -20.85
C PRO A 122 14.46 1.65 -19.99
N GLY A 123 13.95 2.69 -19.33
CA GLY A 123 14.74 3.52 -18.42
C GLY A 123 15.16 2.78 -17.14
N GLY A 124 14.42 1.71 -16.79
CA GLY A 124 14.49 1.09 -15.48
C GLY A 124 13.84 1.96 -14.40
N SER A 125 13.32 1.33 -13.36
CA SER A 125 12.66 2.00 -12.23
C SER A 125 13.67 2.79 -11.37
N THR A 126 14.13 3.99 -11.79
CA THR A 126 14.83 4.97 -10.91
C THR A 126 13.82 5.66 -10.01
N THR A 127 13.05 4.82 -9.33
CA THR A 127 11.80 5.22 -8.76
C THR A 127 12.01 5.48 -7.29
N THR A 128 11.69 6.70 -6.87
CA THR A 128 11.68 7.05 -5.46
C THR A 128 10.27 7.02 -4.91
N THR A 129 10.17 6.97 -3.60
CA THR A 129 8.90 7.06 -2.90
C THR A 129 8.94 8.09 -1.80
N GLY A 130 7.77 8.55 -1.43
CA GLY A 130 7.55 9.46 -0.33
C GLY A 130 6.16 9.31 0.24
N ARG A 131 5.93 10.06 1.29
CA ARG A 131 4.65 10.11 1.97
C ARG A 131 4.38 11.52 2.44
N SER A 132 3.14 11.98 2.24
CA SER A 132 2.73 13.32 2.65
C SER A 132 3.03 13.58 4.13
N SER A 133 3.18 14.84 4.51
CA SER A 133 3.44 15.24 5.90
C SER A 133 2.35 14.77 6.87
N THR A 134 1.11 14.66 6.40
CA THR A 134 -0.03 14.11 7.15
C THR A 134 -0.04 12.59 7.21
N GLY A 135 0.83 11.91 6.46
CA GLY A 135 0.88 10.45 6.38
C GLY A 135 -0.23 9.83 5.53
N VAL A 136 -1.08 10.65 4.91
CA VAL A 136 -2.25 10.21 4.15
C VAL A 136 -1.85 9.63 2.80
N THR A 137 -1.07 10.36 2.03
CA THR A 137 -0.80 10.01 0.63
C THR A 137 0.58 9.40 0.50
N LEU A 138 0.66 8.22 -0.12
CA LEU A 138 1.90 7.68 -0.65
C LEU A 138 2.11 8.19 -2.06
N GLN A 139 3.36 8.45 -2.41
CA GLN A 139 3.75 8.89 -3.74
C GLN A 139 4.92 8.04 -4.22
N THR A 140 4.89 7.75 -5.51
CA THR A 140 5.96 7.08 -6.23
C THR A 140 6.31 7.92 -7.44
N ASP A 141 7.57 8.33 -7.52
CA ASP A 141 8.10 9.20 -8.56
C ASP A 141 9.01 8.39 -9.47
N PHE A 142 8.69 8.34 -10.77
CA PHE A 142 9.50 7.62 -11.76
C PHE A 142 10.77 8.41 -12.16
N GLY A 143 10.84 9.69 -11.80
CA GLY A 143 12.01 10.54 -12.03
C GLY A 143 12.31 10.74 -13.52
N THR A 144 13.58 10.67 -13.90
CA THR A 144 14.00 10.78 -15.31
C THR A 144 13.56 9.60 -16.17
N ASN A 145 13.04 8.53 -15.56
CA ASN A 145 12.63 7.30 -16.21
C ASN A 145 11.10 7.14 -16.19
N GLY A 146 10.38 8.24 -16.39
CA GLY A 146 8.93 8.22 -16.61
C GLY A 146 8.52 7.26 -17.72
N LEU A 147 7.25 6.86 -17.75
CA LEU A 147 6.74 5.93 -18.75
C LEU A 147 6.46 6.69 -20.05
N VAL A 148 7.25 6.45 -21.11
CA VAL A 148 7.24 7.27 -22.33
C VAL A 148 6.42 6.65 -23.46
N ASP A 149 6.44 5.34 -23.58
CA ASP A 149 5.72 4.62 -24.63
C ASP A 149 4.72 3.65 -23.99
N THR A 150 4.45 2.52 -24.63
CA THR A 150 3.55 1.48 -24.10
C THR A 150 4.32 0.56 -23.17
N GLU A 151 4.44 0.99 -21.91
CA GLU A 151 5.35 0.41 -20.92
C GLU A 151 4.65 0.23 -19.56
N ASN A 152 5.10 -0.77 -18.80
CA ASN A 152 4.73 -1.07 -17.44
C ASN A 152 5.89 -0.65 -16.52
N SER A 153 5.54 0.02 -15.43
CA SER A 153 6.44 0.23 -14.31
C SER A 153 6.78 -1.10 -13.62
N ALA A 154 7.78 -1.07 -12.73
CA ALA A 154 7.88 -2.09 -11.69
C ALA A 154 6.59 -2.15 -10.84
N THR A 155 6.39 -3.26 -10.14
CA THR A 155 5.33 -3.36 -9.14
C THR A 155 5.84 -2.81 -7.81
N TYR A 156 5.20 -1.75 -7.33
CA TYR A 156 5.50 -1.10 -6.05
C TYR A 156 4.62 -1.69 -4.97
N ILE A 157 5.24 -2.00 -3.84
CA ILE A 157 4.63 -2.79 -2.78
C ILE A 157 4.78 -2.00 -1.49
N PHE A 158 3.66 -1.63 -0.90
CA PHE A 158 3.62 -0.94 0.38
C PHE A 158 3.14 -1.91 1.44
N ARG A 159 4.07 -2.41 2.25
CA ARG A 159 3.77 -3.27 3.37
C ARG A 159 3.33 -2.42 4.54
N THR A 160 2.25 -2.82 5.20
CA THR A 160 1.70 -2.10 6.35
C THR A 160 1.51 -3.02 7.55
N ASN A 161 1.24 -2.42 8.71
CA ASN A 161 0.71 -3.12 9.87
C ASN A 161 -0.83 -3.22 9.87
N ALA A 162 -1.50 -2.86 8.77
CA ALA A 162 -2.96 -2.98 8.65
C ALA A 162 -3.39 -4.45 8.61
N LEU A 163 -4.59 -4.73 9.11
CA LEU A 163 -5.19 -6.07 9.12
C LEU A 163 -6.40 -6.19 8.19
N ASP A 164 -6.96 -5.05 7.80
CA ASP A 164 -8.13 -4.92 6.93
C ASP A 164 -7.94 -3.75 5.96
N PHE A 165 -8.72 -3.75 4.89
CA PHE A 165 -8.66 -2.75 3.83
C PHE A 165 -10.05 -2.33 3.37
N THR A 166 -10.14 -1.15 2.78
CA THR A 166 -11.34 -0.66 2.12
C THR A 166 -11.00 -0.17 0.71
N ARG A 167 -12.03 0.27 0.00
CA ARG A 167 -11.86 0.92 -1.30
C ARG A 167 -11.24 2.30 -1.08
N GLY A 168 -10.06 2.50 -1.63
CA GLY A 168 -9.36 3.78 -1.63
C GLY A 168 -9.31 4.43 -2.99
N THR A 169 -8.52 5.50 -3.10
CA THR A 169 -8.31 6.23 -4.35
C THR A 169 -6.85 6.27 -4.77
N PHE A 170 -6.64 6.52 -6.06
CA PHE A 170 -5.32 6.72 -6.63
C PHE A 170 -5.32 7.88 -7.62
N GLY A 171 -4.12 8.36 -7.92
CA GLY A 171 -3.86 9.29 -9.02
C GLY A 171 -2.61 8.87 -9.79
N VAL A 172 -2.64 9.03 -11.11
CA VAL A 172 -1.47 8.90 -12.00
C VAL A 172 -1.28 10.28 -12.66
N ILE A 173 -0.05 10.80 -12.64
CA ILE A 173 0.19 12.25 -12.82
C ILE A 173 1.42 12.50 -13.71
N ASP A 174 1.30 13.48 -14.62
CA ASP A 174 2.37 14.06 -15.46
C ASP A 174 2.23 15.58 -15.71
N GLY A 175 1.38 16.25 -14.92
CA GLY A 175 0.88 17.60 -15.21
C GLY A 175 -0.58 17.60 -15.64
N SER A 176 -1.08 16.48 -16.19
CA SER A 176 -2.49 16.11 -16.17
C SER A 176 -2.71 14.96 -15.18
N THR A 177 -3.95 14.51 -14.99
CA THR A 177 -4.24 13.45 -14.02
C THR A 177 -5.32 12.49 -14.51
N PHE A 178 -5.06 11.21 -14.32
CA PHE A 178 -6.06 10.14 -14.36
C PHE A 178 -6.18 9.53 -12.95
N SER A 179 -7.41 9.42 -12.45
CA SER A 179 -7.69 8.91 -11.10
C SER A 179 -8.83 7.90 -11.11
N GLY A 180 -8.83 7.04 -10.12
CA GLY A 180 -9.90 6.06 -9.93
C GLY A 180 -9.86 5.45 -8.55
N PHE A 181 -10.45 4.28 -8.45
CA PHE A 181 -10.50 3.53 -7.20
C PHE A 181 -9.44 2.44 -7.15
N ALA A 182 -8.84 2.28 -5.98
CA ALA A 182 -7.93 1.20 -5.63
C ALA A 182 -8.25 0.73 -4.21
N TYR A 183 -7.22 0.44 -3.42
CA TYR A 183 -7.33 -0.03 -2.05
C TYR A 183 -6.53 0.86 -1.10
N GLU A 184 -6.98 0.93 0.14
CA GLU A 184 -6.32 1.63 1.23
C GLU A 184 -6.52 0.85 2.54
N PRO A 185 -5.61 0.98 3.52
CA PRO A 185 -5.79 0.34 4.82
C PRO A 185 -6.94 0.98 5.58
N THR A 186 -7.76 0.16 6.25
CA THR A 186 -8.86 0.67 7.08
C THR A 186 -8.66 0.29 8.55
N ALA A 187 -9.01 1.23 9.43
CA ALA A 187 -8.88 1.01 10.86
C ALA A 187 -9.95 0.01 11.28
N VAL A 188 -9.52 -1.16 11.74
CA VAL A 188 -10.39 -2.03 12.51
C VAL A 188 -10.70 -1.28 13.82
N PRO A 189 -11.99 -1.09 14.20
CA PRO A 189 -12.31 -0.51 15.49
C PRO A 189 -11.56 -1.26 16.58
N GLU A 190 -10.69 -0.55 17.30
CA GLU A 190 -9.77 -1.20 18.22
C GLU A 190 -10.54 -2.06 19.25
N PRO A 191 -9.95 -3.14 19.77
CA PRO A 191 -10.56 -3.94 20.84
C PRO A 191 -11.00 -3.11 22.05
N ALA A 192 -10.34 -1.98 22.31
CA ALA A 192 -10.73 -1.02 23.33
C ALA A 192 -12.06 -0.32 23.00
N ALA A 193 -12.34 0.00 21.74
CA ALA A 193 -13.64 0.53 21.32
C ALA A 193 -14.76 -0.50 21.56
N TRP A 194 -14.50 -1.78 21.29
CA TRP A 194 -15.41 -2.88 21.64
C TRP A 194 -15.58 -3.03 23.15
N ALA A 195 -14.48 -2.96 23.91
CA ALA A 195 -14.54 -3.02 25.36
C ALA A 195 -15.31 -1.84 25.97
N MET A 196 -15.17 -0.64 25.41
CA MET A 196 -15.93 0.55 25.80
C MET A 196 -17.39 0.46 25.41
N LEU A 197 -17.71 -0.10 24.24
CA LEU A 197 -19.08 -0.36 23.80
C LEU A 197 -19.76 -1.37 24.73
N ILE A 198 -19.12 -2.52 24.94
CA ILE A 198 -19.61 -3.59 25.83
C ILE A 198 -19.68 -3.08 27.27
N GLY A 199 -18.66 -2.36 27.73
CA GLY A 199 -18.62 -1.74 29.05
C GLY A 199 -19.74 -0.73 29.25
N GLY A 200 -19.97 0.16 28.28
CA GLY A 200 -21.05 1.14 28.30
C GLY A 200 -22.44 0.50 28.30
N PHE A 201 -22.68 -0.51 27.46
CA PHE A 201 -23.94 -1.25 27.47
C PHE A 201 -24.13 -2.06 28.74
N GLY A 202 -23.06 -2.68 29.25
CA GLY A 202 -23.06 -3.42 30.51
C GLY A 202 -23.44 -2.53 31.70
N LEU A 203 -22.83 -1.35 31.81
CA LEU A 203 -23.14 -0.36 32.84
C LEU A 203 -24.56 0.17 32.72
N THR A 204 -25.00 0.50 31.50
CA THR A 204 -26.37 0.98 31.25
C THR A 204 -27.40 -0.08 31.65
N GLY A 205 -27.21 -1.33 31.21
CA GLY A 205 -28.08 -2.45 31.57
C GLY A 205 -28.11 -2.73 33.09
N ALA A 206 -26.95 -2.69 33.75
CA ALA A 206 -26.86 -2.84 35.20
C ALA A 206 -27.62 -1.73 35.95
N SER A 207 -27.50 -0.48 35.50
CA SER A 207 -28.19 0.67 36.10
C SER A 207 -29.72 0.54 36.01
N LEU A 208 -30.24 0.09 34.86
CA LEU A 208 -31.67 -0.13 34.64
C LEU A 208 -32.21 -1.28 35.50
N ARG A 209 -31.44 -2.37 35.63
CA ARG A 209 -31.82 -3.51 36.48
C ARG A 209 -31.83 -3.13 37.96
N TYR A 210 -30.91 -2.29 38.42
CA TYR A 210 -30.86 -1.87 39.82
C TYR A 210 -32.08 -1.02 40.23
N ARG A 211 -32.55 -0.13 39.34
CA ARG A 211 -33.71 0.74 39.63
C ARG A 211 -35.03 -0.02 39.81
N ARG A 212 -35.21 -1.19 39.17
CA ARG A 212 -36.44 -1.98 39.24
C ARG A 212 -36.63 -2.77 40.55
N ARG A 213 -35.63 -2.84 41.43
CA ARG A 213 -35.71 -3.60 42.69
C ARG A 213 -36.39 -2.88 43.85
N ARG A 214 -36.86 -1.63 43.67
CA ARG A 214 -37.61 -0.89 44.69
C ARG A 214 -39.12 -1.05 44.44
N THR A 215 -39.68 -2.17 44.87
CA THR A 215 -41.13 -2.32 45.04
C THR A 215 -41.44 -2.11 46.51
N ASN A 216 -42.04 -0.95 46.85
CA ASN A 216 -42.56 -0.71 48.20
C ASN A 216 -43.81 -1.57 48.38
N VAL A 217 -43.73 -2.58 49.24
CA VAL A 217 -44.90 -3.34 49.68
C VAL A 217 -45.45 -2.62 50.92
N VAL A 218 -46.66 -2.07 50.80
CA VAL A 218 -47.42 -1.51 51.92
C VAL A 218 -48.37 -2.61 52.40
N PHE A 219 -48.26 -3.01 53.67
CA PHE A 219 -49.22 -3.92 54.29
C PHE A 219 -50.36 -3.10 54.93
N ALA A 220 -51.58 -3.60 54.74
CA ALA A 220 -52.84 -3.04 55.26
C ALA A 220 -53.22 -3.68 56.60
#